data_AF-A0AAD2X9Z0-F1
#
_entry.id   AF-A0AAD2X9Z0-F1
#
_cell.length_a   1.000
_cell.length_b   1.000
_cell.length_c   1.000
_cell.angle_alpha   90.00
_cell.angle_beta   90.00
_cell.angle_gamma   90.00
#
_symmetry.space_group_name_H-M   'P 1'
#
loop_
_entity.id
_entity.type
_entity.pdbx_description
1 polymer ?
#
loop_
_entity_poly.entity_id
_entity_poly.type
_entity_poly.pdbx_seq_one_letter_code
_entity_poly.pdbx_strand_id
1 'polypeptide(L)'
;MSGMEYHPNFDKYVEMIVRHPNYKGLYYDRGKDGRVNWVVTGKSQKGQLRQAWWDAKCKELGVSIQKGCYAKVARLIHPTGKHVCQCCGKERSIFYEYPTLRTLSKINALFGTHFGQADYTIKEILIRFCENPKDLNDIAAILHLSKPKDKTDLIETIYRELVRKESKYLSPGVMCNPPDRFNGFHSYALCCRKVKDRGRHDDNMKTYTQDRRAYENWSDGDYNLANRLMGEFHKQPEMQCPLCGKVERMTADHIGPVSLGFCHSKYLTPLCSGCNSAKNNRFTKFDVDRLVALEKQGEIVISWHSKYIWDLLKTKINNDIDAKKASSVMAKCHQNVLYILSLIYKYTGRDFLLRYLHPEYSMVDYRFENIDISHLDRLKIIAKPLDSKNKRKNQERYLRIAFDSLSDFGVKENRKNYFLIDENSQDLMDVVKSIKEKKYEEAHNKLYILINVVSQEIYEIEYEQKRYSTKLNFDS
;
A
#
# COMPACT_ATOMS: atom_id res chain seq x y z
N MET A 1 -8.77 -10.69 -31.34
CA MET A 1 -8.62 -11.25 -29.98
C MET A 1 -9.07 -12.69 -30.06
N SER A 2 -8.15 -13.66 -29.98
CA SER A 2 -8.53 -15.07 -29.93
C SER A 2 -9.42 -15.28 -28.69
N GLY A 3 -10.67 -15.67 -28.91
CA GLY A 3 -11.61 -15.96 -27.84
C GLY A 3 -11.01 -17.04 -26.96
N MET A 4 -10.89 -16.77 -25.65
CA MET A 4 -10.44 -17.79 -24.72
C MET A 4 -11.50 -18.90 -24.69
N GLU A 5 -11.14 -20.07 -25.18
CA GLU A 5 -12.01 -21.23 -25.15
C GLU A 5 -12.22 -21.68 -23.69
N TYR A 6 -13.47 -21.94 -23.33
CA TYR A 6 -13.82 -22.36 -21.98
C TYR A 6 -13.58 -23.86 -21.87
N HIS A 7 -12.98 -24.28 -20.76
CA HIS A 7 -12.78 -25.71 -20.55
C HIS A 7 -14.17 -26.40 -20.40
N PRO A 8 -14.42 -27.57 -21.03
CA PRO A 8 -15.73 -28.24 -20.96
C PRO A 8 -16.25 -28.51 -19.54
N ASN A 9 -15.35 -28.85 -18.61
CA ASN A 9 -15.69 -28.99 -17.19
C ASN A 9 -16.28 -27.70 -16.58
N PHE A 10 -15.82 -26.53 -17.02
CA PHE A 10 -16.39 -25.26 -16.59
C PHE A 10 -17.80 -25.08 -17.13
N ASP A 11 -18.05 -25.41 -18.40
CA ASP A 11 -19.41 -25.35 -18.97
C ASP A 11 -20.38 -26.27 -18.21
N LYS A 12 -19.96 -27.51 -17.90
CA LYS A 12 -20.73 -28.44 -17.05
C LYS A 12 -21.00 -27.86 -15.67
N TYR A 13 -19.99 -27.26 -15.05
CA TYR A 13 -20.11 -26.61 -13.75
C TYR A 13 -21.08 -25.42 -13.76
N VAL A 14 -21.01 -24.58 -14.79
CA VAL A 14 -21.90 -23.43 -14.96
C VAL A 14 -23.36 -23.90 -15.05
N GLU A 15 -23.64 -24.90 -15.88
CA GLU A 15 -24.99 -25.46 -16.03
C GLU A 15 -25.51 -26.10 -14.73
N MET A 16 -24.65 -26.84 -14.02
CA MET A 16 -24.99 -27.39 -12.71
C MET A 16 -25.36 -26.28 -11.72
N ILE A 17 -24.56 -25.21 -11.65
CA ILE A 17 -24.78 -24.12 -10.69
C ILE A 17 -26.08 -23.35 -10.97
N VAL A 18 -26.35 -22.97 -12.23
CA VAL A 18 -27.55 -22.17 -12.55
C VAL A 18 -28.86 -22.95 -12.33
N ARG A 19 -28.82 -24.28 -12.40
CA ARG A 19 -29.97 -25.16 -12.15
C ARG A 19 -30.11 -25.52 -10.67
N HIS A 20 -29.10 -25.27 -9.84
CA HIS A 20 -29.11 -25.70 -8.45
C HIS A 20 -30.10 -24.86 -7.62
N PRO A 21 -30.96 -25.49 -6.78
CA PRO A 21 -31.97 -24.79 -5.98
C PRO A 21 -31.43 -23.64 -5.12
N ASN A 22 -30.19 -23.76 -4.63
CA ASN A 22 -29.52 -22.72 -3.83
C ASN A 22 -29.43 -21.34 -4.54
N TYR A 23 -29.46 -21.31 -5.88
CA TYR A 23 -29.40 -20.09 -6.68
C TYR A 23 -30.75 -19.71 -7.30
N LYS A 24 -31.86 -20.30 -6.84
CA LYS A 24 -33.20 -20.00 -7.34
C LYS A 24 -33.51 -18.51 -7.24
N GLY A 25 -33.98 -17.93 -8.35
CA GLY A 25 -34.31 -16.51 -8.47
C GLY A 25 -33.12 -15.59 -8.72
N LEU A 26 -31.88 -16.09 -8.78
CA LEU A 26 -30.72 -15.26 -9.14
C LEU A 26 -30.72 -15.00 -10.64
N TYR A 27 -30.61 -13.72 -11.04
CA TYR A 27 -30.64 -13.31 -12.44
C TYR A 27 -29.49 -13.91 -13.26
N TYR A 28 -29.82 -14.55 -14.37
CA TYR A 28 -28.92 -14.83 -15.48
C TYR A 28 -29.68 -14.83 -16.80
N ASP A 29 -28.93 -14.65 -17.88
CA ASP A 29 -29.39 -14.80 -19.25
C ASP A 29 -28.34 -15.58 -20.06
N ARG A 30 -28.64 -15.85 -21.33
CA ARG A 30 -27.74 -16.58 -22.24
C ARG A 30 -27.27 -15.69 -23.38
N GLY A 31 -26.06 -15.93 -23.84
CA GLY A 31 -25.51 -15.33 -25.06
C GLY A 31 -26.11 -15.94 -26.32
N LYS A 32 -25.71 -15.40 -27.48
CA LYS A 32 -26.13 -15.92 -28.79
C LYS A 32 -25.64 -17.36 -29.05
N ASP A 33 -24.56 -17.76 -28.39
CA ASP A 33 -23.97 -19.09 -28.40
C ASP A 33 -24.68 -20.08 -27.45
N GLY A 34 -25.78 -19.65 -26.82
CA GLY A 34 -26.53 -20.45 -25.85
C GLY A 34 -25.85 -20.60 -24.49
N ARG A 35 -24.63 -20.05 -24.29
CA ARG A 35 -23.93 -20.13 -23.01
C ARG A 35 -24.51 -19.15 -22.00
N VAL A 36 -24.47 -19.52 -20.71
CA VAL A 36 -24.85 -18.61 -19.63
C VAL A 36 -23.88 -17.43 -19.59
N ASN A 37 -24.43 -16.21 -19.51
CA ASN A 37 -23.66 -15.01 -19.21
C ASN A 37 -23.23 -15.04 -17.74
N TRP A 38 -22.12 -15.74 -17.49
CA TRP A 38 -21.57 -15.94 -16.16
C TRP A 38 -21.15 -14.62 -15.49
N VAL A 39 -20.68 -13.67 -16.31
CA VAL A 39 -20.15 -12.38 -15.88
C VAL A 39 -21.09 -11.25 -16.30
N VAL A 40 -21.48 -10.43 -15.33
CA VAL A 40 -22.12 -9.13 -15.58
C VAL A 40 -21.37 -8.07 -14.77
N THR A 41 -21.34 -6.82 -15.24
CA THR A 41 -20.77 -5.75 -14.43
C THR A 41 -21.76 -5.38 -13.33
N GLY A 42 -21.35 -5.34 -12.07
CA GLY A 42 -22.24 -5.08 -10.93
C GLY A 42 -23.02 -3.75 -10.99
N LYS A 43 -22.49 -2.77 -11.72
CA LYS A 43 -23.16 -1.48 -11.95
C LYS A 43 -24.22 -1.48 -13.05
N SER A 44 -24.26 -2.52 -13.89
CA SER A 44 -25.30 -2.66 -14.91
C SER A 44 -26.64 -2.96 -14.25
N GLN A 45 -27.74 -2.72 -14.96
CA GLN A 45 -29.08 -3.11 -14.51
C GLN A 45 -29.12 -4.60 -14.11
N LYS A 46 -28.50 -5.48 -14.92
CA LYS A 46 -28.36 -6.92 -14.64
C LYS A 46 -27.55 -7.18 -13.36
N GLY A 47 -26.48 -6.43 -13.14
CA GLY A 47 -25.67 -6.49 -11.93
C GLY A 47 -26.44 -6.05 -10.68
N GLN A 48 -27.27 -5.03 -10.78
CA GLN A 48 -28.13 -4.56 -9.70
C GLN A 48 -29.22 -5.59 -9.33
N LEU A 49 -29.78 -6.30 -10.31
CA LEU A 49 -30.69 -7.43 -10.04
C LEU A 49 -29.99 -8.54 -9.24
N ARG A 50 -28.76 -8.90 -9.62
CA ARG A 50 -27.95 -9.87 -8.86
C ARG A 50 -27.64 -9.34 -7.45
N GLN A 51 -27.30 -8.06 -7.34
CA GLN A 51 -27.00 -7.40 -6.07
C GLN A 51 -28.19 -7.48 -5.10
N ALA A 52 -29.39 -7.13 -5.57
CA ALA A 52 -30.62 -7.22 -4.78
C ALA A 52 -30.91 -8.66 -4.31
N TRP A 53 -30.64 -9.66 -5.16
CA TRP A 53 -30.76 -11.06 -4.76
C TRP A 53 -29.75 -11.44 -3.67
N TRP A 54 -28.50 -10.99 -3.77
CA TRP A 54 -27.48 -11.23 -2.74
C TRP A 54 -27.85 -10.55 -1.42
N ASP A 55 -28.43 -9.35 -1.44
CA ASP A 55 -28.93 -8.65 -0.26
C ASP A 55 -30.08 -9.40 0.41
N ALA A 56 -31.03 -9.91 -0.39
CA ALA A 56 -32.11 -10.75 0.11
C ALA A 56 -31.57 -12.06 0.72
N LYS A 57 -30.61 -12.70 0.06
CA LYS A 57 -29.99 -13.94 0.56
C LYS A 57 -29.18 -13.73 1.83
N CYS A 58 -28.50 -12.59 1.98
CA CYS A 58 -27.88 -12.18 3.24
C CYS A 58 -28.90 -12.13 4.38
N LYS A 59 -30.05 -11.47 4.16
CA LYS A 59 -31.12 -11.37 5.16
C LYS A 59 -31.70 -12.75 5.52
N GLU A 60 -31.96 -13.59 4.52
CA GLU A 60 -32.47 -14.95 4.71
C GLU A 60 -31.54 -15.82 5.58
N LEU A 61 -30.22 -15.68 5.41
CA LEU A 61 -29.23 -16.46 6.17
C LEU A 61 -28.75 -15.76 7.45
N GLY A 62 -29.37 -14.66 7.86
CA GLY A 62 -28.97 -13.91 9.06
C GLY A 62 -27.58 -13.27 8.96
N VAL A 63 -27.08 -12.97 7.75
CA VAL A 63 -25.80 -12.32 7.52
C VAL A 63 -26.00 -10.81 7.36
N SER A 64 -25.49 -10.01 8.30
CA SER A 64 -25.56 -8.55 8.21
C SER A 64 -24.89 -8.02 6.95
N ILE A 65 -25.53 -7.07 6.27
CA ILE A 65 -25.00 -6.42 5.06
C ILE A 65 -23.85 -5.50 5.47
N GLN A 66 -22.63 -5.97 5.23
CA GLN A 66 -21.39 -5.27 5.51
C GLN A 66 -20.29 -5.75 4.57
N LYS A 67 -19.11 -5.14 4.62
CA LYS A 67 -17.98 -5.57 3.78
C LYS A 67 -17.69 -7.07 3.99
N GLY A 68 -17.68 -7.82 2.89
CA GLY A 68 -17.41 -9.27 2.90
C GLY A 68 -18.64 -10.16 3.17
N CYS A 69 -19.83 -9.61 3.42
CA CYS A 69 -21.04 -10.40 3.67
C CYS A 69 -21.34 -11.41 2.56
N TYR A 70 -21.28 -10.99 1.29
CA TYR A 70 -21.55 -11.89 0.17
C TYR A 70 -20.52 -13.01 0.01
N ALA A 71 -19.28 -12.83 0.49
CA ALA A 71 -18.30 -13.92 0.51
C ALA A 71 -18.70 -15.02 1.49
N LYS A 72 -19.26 -14.65 2.64
CA LYS A 72 -19.82 -15.61 3.60
C LYS A 72 -21.01 -16.33 2.98
N VAL A 73 -21.97 -15.59 2.42
CA VAL A 73 -23.15 -16.17 1.77
C VAL A 73 -22.75 -17.09 0.62
N ALA A 74 -21.87 -16.66 -0.28
CA ALA A 74 -21.44 -17.45 -1.42
C ALA A 74 -20.82 -18.80 -1.00
N ARG A 75 -20.09 -18.86 0.12
CA ARG A 75 -19.58 -20.12 0.68
C ARG A 75 -20.68 -20.99 1.29
N LEU A 76 -21.62 -20.38 2.03
CA LEU A 76 -22.72 -21.09 2.69
C LEU A 76 -23.65 -21.77 1.68
N ILE A 77 -23.96 -21.10 0.58
CA ILE A 77 -24.91 -21.61 -0.42
C ILE A 77 -24.27 -22.43 -1.53
N HIS A 78 -22.93 -22.51 -1.61
CA HIS A 78 -22.29 -23.21 -2.69
C HIS A 78 -22.51 -24.73 -2.55
N PRO A 79 -23.06 -25.43 -3.55
CA PRO A 79 -23.54 -26.81 -3.39
C PRO A 79 -22.46 -27.82 -3.04
N THR A 80 -21.24 -27.64 -3.54
CA THR A 80 -20.14 -28.62 -3.39
C THR A 80 -18.95 -28.11 -2.60
N GLY A 81 -18.93 -26.83 -2.22
CA GLY A 81 -17.71 -26.18 -1.72
C GLY A 81 -16.54 -26.08 -2.72
N LYS A 82 -16.71 -26.46 -4.00
CA LYS A 82 -15.64 -26.47 -5.01
C LYS A 82 -16.01 -25.71 -6.28
N HIS A 83 -15.13 -24.83 -6.75
CA HIS A 83 -15.27 -24.08 -7.98
C HIS A 83 -14.40 -24.67 -9.10
N VAL A 84 -14.92 -24.73 -10.32
CA VAL A 84 -14.16 -25.17 -11.50
C VAL A 84 -13.51 -23.98 -12.19
N CYS A 85 -12.20 -24.05 -12.45
CA CYS A 85 -11.50 -22.99 -13.18
C CYS A 85 -11.92 -22.94 -14.66
N GLN A 86 -12.33 -21.77 -15.15
CA GLN A 86 -12.73 -21.56 -16.55
C GLN A 86 -11.65 -21.95 -17.57
N CYS A 87 -10.37 -21.76 -17.21
CA CYS A 87 -9.26 -21.99 -18.14
C CYS A 87 -8.82 -23.45 -18.21
N CYS A 88 -8.62 -24.10 -17.06
CA CYS A 88 -8.01 -25.43 -17.01
C CYS A 88 -8.96 -26.53 -16.54
N GLY A 89 -10.21 -26.20 -16.21
CA GLY A 89 -11.22 -27.16 -15.79
C GLY A 89 -10.97 -27.84 -14.45
N LYS A 90 -9.90 -27.48 -13.73
CA LYS A 90 -9.58 -28.07 -12.42
C LYS A 90 -10.47 -27.47 -11.33
N GLU A 91 -10.97 -28.34 -10.46
CA GLU A 91 -11.71 -27.94 -9.26
C GLU A 91 -10.77 -27.38 -8.20
N ARG A 92 -11.23 -26.34 -7.50
CA ARG A 92 -10.54 -25.75 -6.35
C ARG A 92 -11.52 -25.49 -5.23
N SER A 93 -11.09 -25.76 -4.01
CA SER A 93 -11.90 -25.44 -2.84
C SER A 93 -12.15 -23.93 -2.77
N ILE A 94 -13.38 -23.56 -2.48
CA ILE A 94 -13.71 -22.16 -2.21
C ILE A 94 -13.23 -21.74 -0.82
N PHE A 95 -12.91 -22.70 0.07
CA PHE A 95 -12.46 -22.50 1.45
C PHE A 95 -10.98 -22.12 1.55
N TYR A 96 -10.61 -21.42 2.64
CA TYR A 96 -9.23 -20.99 2.93
C TYR A 96 -8.33 -22.18 3.29
N GLU A 97 -8.10 -23.08 2.34
CA GLU A 97 -7.43 -24.36 2.56
C GLU A 97 -6.05 -24.43 1.90
N TYR A 98 -5.70 -23.50 1.02
CA TYR A 98 -4.42 -23.52 0.30
C TYR A 98 -3.39 -22.65 1.02
N PRO A 99 -2.17 -23.13 1.32
CA PRO A 99 -1.12 -22.30 1.89
C PRO A 99 -0.88 -21.03 1.05
N THR A 100 -0.72 -19.87 1.70
CA THR A 100 -0.25 -18.68 0.98
C THR A 100 1.19 -18.88 0.51
N LEU A 101 1.67 -18.11 -0.47
CA LEU A 101 3.05 -18.21 -0.97
C LEU A 101 4.11 -18.15 0.14
N ARG A 102 3.90 -17.32 1.17
CA ARG A 102 4.80 -17.22 2.33
C ARG A 102 4.78 -18.49 3.17
N THR A 103 3.59 -19.02 3.47
CA THR A 103 3.43 -20.28 4.21
C THR A 103 4.01 -21.45 3.42
N LEU A 104 3.70 -21.51 2.12
CA LEU A 104 4.14 -22.55 1.21
C LEU A 104 5.66 -22.58 1.08
N SER A 105 6.32 -21.43 1.03
CA SER A 105 7.79 -21.37 1.00
C SER A 105 8.42 -22.05 2.21
N LYS A 106 7.81 -21.94 3.39
CA LYS A 106 8.29 -22.61 4.61
C LYS A 106 8.01 -24.12 4.57
N ILE A 107 6.83 -24.51 4.10
CA ILE A 107 6.44 -25.92 3.94
C ILE A 107 7.35 -26.62 2.91
N ASN A 108 7.61 -25.97 1.79
CA ASN A 108 8.51 -26.46 0.74
C ASN A 108 9.93 -26.65 1.30
N ALA A 109 10.42 -25.70 2.09
CA ALA A 109 11.71 -25.82 2.76
C ALA A 109 11.73 -26.97 3.78
N LEU A 110 10.66 -27.16 4.55
CA LEU A 110 10.55 -28.22 5.55
C LEU A 110 10.64 -29.62 4.93
N PHE A 111 9.96 -29.84 3.80
CA PHE A 111 9.89 -31.15 3.15
C PHE A 111 10.85 -31.31 1.95
N GLY A 112 11.64 -30.29 1.61
CA GLY A 112 12.48 -30.32 0.40
C GLY A 112 11.66 -30.43 -0.90
N THR A 113 10.49 -29.79 -0.95
CA THR A 113 9.54 -29.90 -2.07
C THR A 113 9.41 -28.59 -2.86
N HIS A 114 8.79 -28.65 -4.04
CA HIS A 114 8.56 -27.50 -4.91
C HIS A 114 7.08 -27.37 -5.28
N PHE A 115 6.19 -27.48 -4.29
CA PHE A 115 4.76 -27.36 -4.54
C PHE A 115 4.39 -25.95 -5.01
N GLY A 116 3.50 -25.89 -5.99
CA GLY A 116 2.76 -24.70 -6.38
C GLY A 116 1.60 -24.42 -5.42
N GLN A 117 1.17 -23.16 -5.34
CA GLN A 117 0.16 -22.71 -4.37
C GLN A 117 -1.21 -23.40 -4.51
N ALA A 118 -1.49 -23.95 -5.68
CA ALA A 118 -2.78 -24.57 -6.00
C ALA A 118 -2.68 -26.10 -6.15
N ASP A 119 -1.56 -26.71 -5.74
CA ASP A 119 -1.30 -28.14 -5.91
C ASP A 119 -1.96 -28.97 -4.81
N TYR A 120 -1.80 -28.56 -3.55
CA TYR A 120 -2.36 -29.25 -2.40
C TYR A 120 -3.02 -28.27 -1.42
N THR A 121 -4.13 -28.71 -0.82
CA THR A 121 -4.66 -28.09 0.40
C THR A 121 -3.77 -28.44 1.59
N ILE A 122 -3.86 -27.67 2.67
CA ILE A 122 -3.14 -27.94 3.91
C ILE A 122 -3.49 -29.32 4.48
N LYS A 123 -4.75 -29.76 4.33
CA LYS A 123 -5.20 -31.10 4.72
C LYS A 123 -4.49 -32.19 3.91
N GLU A 124 -4.43 -32.04 2.59
CA GLU A 124 -3.72 -32.98 1.72
C GLU A 124 -2.23 -33.03 2.06
N ILE A 125 -1.63 -31.88 2.40
CA ILE A 125 -0.22 -31.82 2.81
C ILE A 125 -0.01 -32.67 4.07
N LEU A 126 -0.83 -32.46 5.10
CA LEU A 126 -0.76 -33.22 6.36
C LEU A 126 -0.98 -34.71 6.18
N ILE A 127 -1.92 -35.09 5.31
CA ILE A 127 -2.23 -36.50 5.08
C ILE A 127 -1.08 -37.19 4.34
N ARG A 128 -0.56 -36.56 3.29
CA ARG A 128 0.36 -37.20 2.34
C ARG A 128 1.84 -37.08 2.69
N PHE A 129 2.23 -36.02 3.42
CA PHE A 129 3.65 -35.71 3.62
C PHE A 129 4.07 -35.59 5.09
N CYS A 130 3.14 -35.58 6.03
CA CYS A 130 3.48 -35.66 7.45
C CYS A 130 3.37 -37.11 7.92
N GLU A 131 4.51 -37.73 8.19
CA GLU A 131 4.61 -39.15 8.53
C GLU A 131 4.83 -39.35 10.04
N ASN A 132 5.45 -38.37 10.70
CA ASN A 132 5.86 -38.48 12.09
C ASN A 132 5.39 -37.29 12.95
N PRO A 133 5.44 -37.39 14.30
CA PRO A 133 5.03 -36.31 15.19
C PRO A 133 5.85 -35.02 15.04
N LYS A 134 7.10 -35.09 14.59
CA LYS A 134 7.93 -33.90 14.36
C LYS A 134 7.37 -33.06 13.21
N ASP A 135 6.96 -33.69 12.10
CA ASP A 135 6.37 -32.99 10.95
C ASP A 135 5.11 -32.21 11.36
N LEU A 136 4.25 -32.83 12.18
CA LEU A 136 3.03 -32.20 12.69
C LEU A 136 3.34 -30.97 13.56
N ASN A 137 4.34 -31.08 14.44
CA ASN A 137 4.79 -29.98 15.28
C ASN A 137 5.39 -28.83 14.46
N ASP A 138 6.19 -29.14 13.44
CA ASP A 138 6.82 -28.15 12.58
C ASP A 138 5.77 -27.40 11.73
N ILE A 139 4.75 -28.10 11.21
CA ILE A 139 3.62 -27.46 10.53
C ILE A 139 2.80 -26.59 11.50
N ALA A 140 2.53 -27.07 12.71
CA ALA A 140 1.84 -26.28 13.72
C ALA A 140 2.62 -24.99 14.04
N ALA A 141 3.95 -25.07 14.16
CA ALA A 141 4.82 -23.91 14.40
C ALA A 141 4.80 -22.92 13.22
N ILE A 142 4.86 -23.41 11.97
CA ILE A 142 4.73 -22.56 10.77
C ILE A 142 3.42 -21.78 10.77
N LEU A 143 2.34 -22.41 11.23
CA LEU A 143 0.99 -21.86 11.29
C LEU A 143 0.68 -21.11 12.60
N HIS A 144 1.65 -21.06 13.53
CA HIS A 144 1.50 -20.46 14.86
C HIS A 144 0.34 -21.05 15.68
N LEU A 145 0.24 -22.38 15.69
CA LEU A 145 -0.70 -23.15 16.48
C LEU A 145 0.01 -23.86 17.65
N SER A 146 -0.77 -24.27 18.65
CA SER A 146 -0.28 -25.15 19.71
C SER A 146 0.17 -26.50 19.16
N LYS A 147 1.07 -27.17 19.88
CA LYS A 147 1.51 -28.53 19.53
C LYS A 147 0.30 -29.47 19.47
N PRO A 148 0.09 -30.19 18.36
CA PRO A 148 -1.03 -31.09 18.23
C PRO A 148 -0.77 -32.42 18.94
N LYS A 149 -1.84 -33.10 19.34
CA LYS A 149 -1.78 -34.47 19.87
C LYS A 149 -1.48 -35.48 18.77
N ASP A 150 -2.17 -35.35 17.65
CA ASP A 150 -2.04 -36.20 16.48
C ASP A 150 -2.44 -35.46 15.20
N LYS A 151 -2.43 -36.17 14.07
CA LYS A 151 -2.76 -35.60 12.76
C LYS A 151 -4.22 -35.11 12.70
N THR A 152 -5.14 -35.81 13.33
CA THR A 152 -6.57 -35.46 13.35
C THR A 152 -6.78 -34.17 14.14
N ASP A 153 -6.19 -34.08 15.33
CA ASP A 153 -6.23 -32.89 16.19
C ASP A 153 -5.66 -31.65 15.48
N LEU A 154 -4.54 -31.81 14.74
CA LEU A 154 -3.97 -30.72 13.96
C LEU A 154 -4.93 -30.27 12.83
N ILE A 155 -5.51 -31.22 12.08
CA ILE A 155 -6.46 -30.90 11.00
C ILE A 155 -7.68 -30.17 11.58
N GLU A 156 -8.29 -30.68 12.64
CA GLU A 156 -9.45 -30.04 13.27
C GLU A 156 -9.12 -28.63 13.77
N THR A 157 -7.97 -28.46 14.42
CA THR A 157 -7.50 -27.17 14.90
C THR A 157 -7.26 -26.20 13.75
N ILE A 158 -6.65 -26.63 12.64
CA ILE A 158 -6.48 -25.79 11.44
C ILE A 158 -7.82 -25.36 10.87
N TYR A 159 -8.79 -26.26 10.76
CA TYR A 159 -10.10 -25.92 10.20
C TYR A 159 -10.89 -24.97 11.09
N ARG A 160 -10.82 -25.17 12.41
CA ARG A 160 -11.47 -24.32 13.41
C ARG A 160 -10.82 -22.93 13.51
N GLU A 161 -9.50 -22.88 13.61
CA GLU A 161 -8.76 -21.65 13.92
C GLU A 161 -8.30 -20.88 12.68
N LEU A 162 -8.07 -21.55 11.55
CA LEU A 162 -7.50 -20.91 10.36
C LEU A 162 -8.48 -20.87 9.19
N VAL A 163 -9.07 -22.00 8.80
CA VAL A 163 -9.97 -22.06 7.63
C VAL A 163 -11.26 -21.28 7.92
N ARG A 164 -11.94 -21.56 9.03
CA ARG A 164 -13.20 -20.89 9.41
C ARG A 164 -13.03 -19.40 9.70
N LYS A 165 -11.86 -19.00 10.21
CA LYS A 165 -11.52 -17.61 10.53
C LYS A 165 -10.83 -16.87 9.37
N GLU A 166 -10.73 -17.50 8.18
CA GLU A 166 -10.12 -16.90 6.97
C GLU A 166 -8.71 -16.34 7.22
N SER A 167 -7.89 -17.10 7.94
CA SER A 167 -6.57 -16.67 8.41
C SER A 167 -5.60 -16.36 7.26
N LYS A 168 -4.73 -15.37 7.49
CA LYS A 168 -3.69 -14.91 6.55
C LYS A 168 -2.68 -15.97 6.13
N TYR A 169 -2.60 -17.10 6.85
CA TYR A 169 -1.68 -18.19 6.51
C TYR A 169 -2.18 -19.04 5.34
N LEU A 170 -3.49 -19.04 5.11
CA LEU A 170 -4.15 -19.82 4.07
C LEU A 170 -4.87 -18.87 3.09
N SER A 171 -5.30 -19.43 1.96
CA SER A 171 -5.97 -18.71 0.89
C SER A 171 -7.07 -19.59 0.29
N PRO A 172 -8.15 -18.99 -0.22
CA PRO A 172 -9.15 -19.75 -0.96
C PRO A 172 -8.61 -20.13 -2.34
N GLY A 173 -9.07 -21.27 -2.84
CA GLY A 173 -8.73 -21.71 -4.19
C GLY A 173 -9.38 -20.85 -5.28
N VAL A 174 -10.37 -20.03 -4.93
CA VAL A 174 -10.96 -19.02 -5.80
C VAL A 174 -11.40 -17.79 -5.00
N MET A 175 -11.18 -16.60 -5.57
CA MET A 175 -11.61 -15.36 -4.92
C MET A 175 -13.09 -15.10 -5.10
N CYS A 176 -13.71 -14.52 -4.08
CA CYS A 176 -15.08 -14.03 -4.15
C CYS A 176 -15.16 -12.80 -5.07
N ASN A 177 -16.20 -12.73 -5.92
CA ASN A 177 -16.49 -11.61 -6.82
C ASN A 177 -17.99 -11.37 -7.12
N PRO A 178 -18.88 -11.27 -6.12
CA PRO A 178 -20.26 -10.85 -6.29
C PRO A 178 -20.35 -9.32 -6.39
N PRO A 179 -21.38 -8.78 -7.06
CA PRO A 179 -22.44 -9.48 -7.80
C PRO A 179 -22.00 -9.89 -9.23
N ASP A 180 -20.75 -9.57 -9.60
CA ASP A 180 -20.27 -9.66 -10.97
C ASP A 180 -20.30 -11.08 -11.53
N ARG A 181 -19.99 -12.09 -10.71
CA ARG A 181 -20.00 -13.50 -11.09
C ARG A 181 -21.22 -14.19 -10.49
N PHE A 182 -21.91 -15.01 -11.29
CA PHE A 182 -23.18 -15.62 -10.91
C PHE A 182 -23.12 -16.35 -9.56
N ASN A 183 -22.19 -17.28 -9.40
CA ASN A 183 -22.04 -18.05 -8.16
C ASN A 183 -21.31 -17.29 -7.03
N GLY A 184 -20.91 -16.04 -7.26
CA GLY A 184 -20.12 -15.23 -6.34
C GLY A 184 -18.61 -15.48 -6.38
N PHE A 185 -18.08 -16.29 -7.30
CA PHE A 185 -16.64 -16.59 -7.39
C PHE A 185 -16.03 -16.22 -8.75
N HIS A 186 -14.78 -15.77 -8.70
CA HIS A 186 -14.00 -15.40 -9.88
C HIS A 186 -13.83 -16.58 -10.84
N SER A 187 -14.01 -16.37 -12.15
CA SER A 187 -13.97 -17.47 -13.13
C SER A 187 -12.61 -18.19 -13.22
N TYR A 188 -11.53 -17.47 -12.93
CA TYR A 188 -10.20 -18.06 -12.79
C TYR A 188 -9.90 -18.37 -11.34
N ALA A 189 -9.64 -19.65 -11.07
CA ALA A 189 -9.16 -20.14 -9.79
C ALA A 189 -7.65 -19.89 -9.61
N LEU A 190 -7.14 -20.18 -8.42
CA LEU A 190 -5.75 -19.96 -7.99
C LEU A 190 -4.71 -20.54 -8.97
N CYS A 191 -5.03 -21.66 -9.61
CA CYS A 191 -4.18 -22.33 -10.59
C CYS A 191 -3.89 -21.52 -11.87
N CYS A 192 -4.79 -20.62 -12.29
CA CYS A 192 -4.64 -19.90 -13.56
C CYS A 192 -4.77 -18.39 -13.44
N ARG A 193 -5.29 -17.89 -12.31
CA ARG A 193 -5.65 -16.47 -12.16
C ARG A 193 -4.48 -15.53 -12.42
N LYS A 194 -3.29 -15.82 -11.88
CA LYS A 194 -2.11 -14.95 -12.05
C LYS A 194 -1.75 -14.72 -13.53
N VAL A 195 -1.96 -15.72 -14.37
CA VAL A 195 -1.59 -15.69 -15.80
C VAL A 195 -2.74 -15.20 -16.68
N LYS A 196 -3.99 -15.48 -16.31
CA LYS A 196 -5.16 -15.20 -17.17
C LYS A 196 -5.90 -13.90 -16.82
N ASP A 197 -5.81 -13.45 -15.57
CA ASP A 197 -6.38 -12.16 -15.13
C ASP A 197 -5.43 -11.02 -15.52
N ARG A 198 -5.60 -10.47 -16.73
CA ARG A 198 -4.68 -9.45 -17.27
C ARG A 198 -4.55 -8.20 -16.40
N GLY A 199 -5.60 -7.87 -15.62
CA GLY A 199 -5.57 -6.76 -14.67
C GLY A 199 -4.66 -7.02 -13.46
N ARG A 200 -4.19 -8.26 -13.28
CA ARG A 200 -3.32 -8.71 -12.18
C ARG A 200 -1.94 -9.15 -12.64
N HIS A 201 -1.55 -8.92 -13.90
CA HIS A 201 -0.15 -9.13 -14.30
C HIS A 201 0.78 -8.32 -13.39
N ASP A 202 1.89 -8.95 -12.96
CA ASP A 202 2.82 -8.37 -11.99
C ASP A 202 3.29 -6.97 -12.43
N ASP A 203 3.53 -6.77 -13.73
CA ASP A 203 3.95 -5.47 -14.27
C ASP A 203 2.85 -4.40 -14.22
N ASN A 204 1.59 -4.79 -14.41
CA ASN A 204 0.45 -3.90 -14.20
C ASN A 204 0.32 -3.56 -12.71
N MET A 205 0.53 -4.54 -11.82
CA MET A 205 0.46 -4.32 -10.38
C MET A 205 1.53 -3.34 -9.87
N LYS A 206 2.74 -3.38 -10.42
CA LYS A 206 3.84 -2.45 -10.09
C LYS A 206 3.50 -0.98 -10.39
N THR A 207 2.62 -0.71 -11.37
CA THR A 207 2.19 0.66 -11.71
C THR A 207 1.19 1.27 -10.70
N TYR A 208 0.64 0.45 -9.78
CA TYR A 208 -0.25 0.89 -8.70
C TYR A 208 0.48 1.15 -7.39
N THR A 209 1.81 1.03 -7.36
CA THR A 209 2.60 1.38 -6.17
C THR A 209 2.39 2.85 -5.85
N GLN A 210 1.99 3.12 -4.61
CA GLN A 210 1.77 4.45 -4.10
C GLN A 210 2.59 4.60 -2.84
N ASP A 211 3.51 5.55 -2.85
CA ASP A 211 4.20 5.96 -1.65
C ASP A 211 3.27 6.88 -0.85
N ARG A 212 2.64 6.31 0.18
CA ARG A 212 1.75 7.06 1.06
C ARG A 212 2.48 8.10 1.88
N ARG A 213 3.81 7.98 2.02
CA ARG A 213 4.61 8.94 2.79
C ARG A 213 4.48 10.35 2.25
N ALA A 214 4.27 10.53 0.95
CA ALA A 214 4.01 11.84 0.37
C ALA A 214 2.80 12.54 1.01
N TYR A 215 1.79 11.74 1.34
CA TYR A 215 0.50 12.19 1.84
C TYR A 215 0.52 12.32 3.36
N GLU A 216 1.08 11.31 4.02
CA GLU A 216 1.18 11.24 5.47
C GLU A 216 2.14 12.29 6.04
N ASN A 217 3.15 12.68 5.26
CA ASN A 217 4.10 13.74 5.61
C ASN A 217 3.75 15.10 5.01
N TRP A 218 2.60 15.26 4.34
CA TRP A 218 2.19 16.56 3.80
C TRP A 218 3.29 17.21 2.95
N SER A 219 3.96 16.41 2.12
CA SER A 219 5.09 16.88 1.32
C SER A 219 4.63 17.48 0.01
N ASP A 220 5.33 18.52 -0.44
CA ASP A 220 5.18 19.07 -1.78
C ASP A 220 5.75 18.10 -2.85
N GLY A 221 5.61 18.49 -4.11
CA GLY A 221 6.04 17.72 -5.28
C GLY A 221 4.89 16.95 -5.93
N ASP A 222 5.06 16.66 -7.23
CA ASP A 222 4.07 15.87 -7.97
C ASP A 222 4.16 14.40 -7.55
N TYR A 223 3.35 14.05 -6.55
CA TYR A 223 3.31 12.71 -6.01
C TYR A 223 2.91 11.65 -7.04
N ASN A 224 2.12 12.03 -8.04
CA ASN A 224 1.61 11.09 -9.03
C ASN A 224 2.72 10.80 -10.05
N LEU A 225 3.47 11.81 -10.47
CA LEU A 225 4.69 11.66 -11.27
C LEU A 225 5.73 10.79 -10.55
N ALA A 226 6.04 11.11 -9.29
CA ALA A 226 7.02 10.37 -8.50
C ALA A 226 6.60 8.90 -8.34
N ASN A 227 5.35 8.63 -7.95
CA ASN A 227 4.82 7.26 -7.83
C ASN A 227 4.89 6.48 -9.14
N ARG A 228 4.58 7.14 -10.27
CA ARG A 228 4.69 6.52 -11.60
C ARG A 228 6.14 6.16 -11.93
N LEU A 229 7.08 7.07 -11.65
CA LEU A 229 8.51 6.84 -11.89
C LEU A 229 9.06 5.72 -11.00
N MET A 230 8.70 5.69 -9.72
CA MET A 230 9.07 4.57 -8.82
C MET A 230 8.54 3.22 -9.33
N GLY A 231 7.39 3.21 -10.02
CA GLY A 231 6.87 2.03 -10.70
C GLY A 231 7.80 1.50 -11.80
N GLU A 232 8.52 2.38 -12.50
CA GLU A 232 9.45 2.02 -13.56
C GLU A 232 10.73 1.35 -13.03
N PHE A 233 11.20 1.71 -11.83
CA PHE A 233 12.34 1.04 -11.19
C PHE A 233 12.10 -0.47 -11.04
N HIS A 234 10.89 -0.86 -10.63
CA HIS A 234 10.51 -2.27 -10.44
C HIS A 234 10.39 -3.06 -11.75
N LYS A 235 10.40 -2.38 -12.90
CA LYS A 235 10.34 -3.01 -14.23
C LYS A 235 11.74 -3.19 -14.85
N GLN A 236 12.75 -2.53 -14.30
CA GLN A 236 14.11 -2.65 -14.82
C GLN A 236 14.72 -4.01 -14.51
N PRO A 237 15.63 -4.50 -15.37
CA PRO A 237 16.44 -5.68 -15.06
C PRO A 237 17.35 -5.43 -13.85
N GLU A 238 17.96 -6.51 -13.36
CA GLU A 238 19.00 -6.40 -12.34
C GLU A 238 20.19 -5.62 -12.88
N MET A 239 20.79 -4.79 -12.02
CA MET A 239 21.96 -4.01 -12.36
C MET A 239 22.85 -3.84 -11.14
N GLN A 240 24.07 -3.35 -11.37
CA GLN A 240 25.01 -3.09 -10.30
C GLN A 240 24.52 -1.94 -9.41
N CYS A 241 24.35 -2.20 -8.11
CA CYS A 241 24.02 -1.17 -7.14
C CYS A 241 25.14 -0.13 -7.08
N PRO A 242 24.85 1.18 -7.26
CA PRO A 242 25.88 2.21 -7.26
C PRO A 242 26.53 2.40 -5.88
N LEU A 243 25.90 1.91 -4.81
CA LEU A 243 26.43 2.03 -3.44
C LEU A 243 27.28 0.83 -3.02
N CYS A 244 26.81 -0.40 -3.25
CA CYS A 244 27.48 -1.60 -2.73
C CYS A 244 28.05 -2.54 -3.81
N GLY A 245 27.85 -2.23 -5.09
CA GLY A 245 28.37 -3.02 -6.20
C GLY A 245 27.67 -4.37 -6.43
N LYS A 246 26.67 -4.76 -5.63
CA LYS A 246 25.91 -6.01 -5.83
C LYS A 246 24.97 -5.89 -7.03
N VAL A 247 24.87 -6.96 -7.82
CA VAL A 247 23.90 -7.05 -8.92
C VAL A 247 22.58 -7.53 -8.37
N GLU A 248 21.60 -6.63 -8.31
CA GLU A 248 20.26 -6.91 -7.81
C GLU A 248 19.25 -6.01 -8.53
N ARG A 249 17.95 -6.23 -8.29
CA ARG A 249 16.92 -5.27 -8.71
C ARG A 249 17.03 -3.99 -7.87
N MET A 250 17.05 -2.85 -8.55
CA MET A 250 17.08 -1.56 -7.90
C MET A 250 15.69 -1.13 -7.43
N THR A 251 15.68 -0.39 -6.33
CA THR A 251 14.53 0.32 -5.78
C THR A 251 14.75 1.81 -5.94
N ALA A 252 13.66 2.56 -6.01
CA ALA A 252 13.71 4.01 -6.01
C ALA A 252 13.93 4.52 -4.58
N ASP A 253 15.05 5.19 -4.36
CA ASP A 253 15.36 5.90 -3.12
C ASP A 253 15.18 7.40 -3.30
N HIS A 254 14.68 8.07 -2.27
CA HIS A 254 14.56 9.52 -2.24
C HIS A 254 15.91 10.12 -1.85
N ILE A 255 16.44 11.04 -2.67
CA ILE A 255 17.69 11.75 -2.34
C ILE A 255 17.53 12.49 -1.01
N GLY A 256 16.49 13.34 -0.92
CA GLY A 256 16.00 13.93 0.31
C GLY A 256 14.81 13.11 0.85
N PRO A 257 14.92 12.47 2.02
CA PRO A 257 13.82 11.67 2.55
C PRO A 257 12.57 12.51 2.86
N VAL A 258 11.41 12.06 2.38
CA VAL A 258 10.12 12.74 2.56
C VAL A 258 9.78 12.97 4.05
N SER A 259 10.19 12.05 4.92
CA SER A 259 10.00 12.17 6.38
C SER A 259 10.84 13.26 7.05
N LEU A 260 11.74 13.91 6.31
CA LEU A 260 12.50 15.08 6.76
C LEU A 260 11.96 16.38 6.14
N GLY A 261 10.81 16.34 5.46
CA GLY A 261 10.18 17.50 4.84
C GLY A 261 10.55 17.73 3.37
N PHE A 262 11.36 16.87 2.76
CA PHE A 262 11.67 16.96 1.33
C PHE A 262 10.48 16.59 0.45
N CYS A 263 10.46 17.13 -0.78
CA CYS A 263 9.40 16.90 -1.75
C CYS A 263 9.37 15.44 -2.21
N HIS A 264 8.17 14.90 -2.45
CA HIS A 264 7.99 13.65 -3.19
C HIS A 264 8.15 13.92 -4.70
N SER A 265 9.41 14.02 -5.14
CA SER A 265 9.76 14.47 -6.50
C SER A 265 10.22 13.34 -7.44
N LYS A 266 10.48 13.69 -8.70
CA LYS A 266 11.07 12.79 -9.71
C LYS A 266 12.56 12.49 -9.47
N TYR A 267 13.22 13.21 -8.57
CA TYR A 267 14.66 13.09 -8.33
C TYR A 267 14.95 11.93 -7.37
N LEU A 268 15.15 10.76 -7.97
CA LEU A 268 15.37 9.51 -7.25
C LEU A 268 16.79 8.98 -7.49
N THR A 269 17.23 8.07 -6.61
CA THR A 269 18.49 7.33 -6.74
C THR A 269 18.20 5.83 -6.82
N PRO A 270 18.79 5.09 -7.78
CA PRO A 270 18.71 3.64 -7.79
C PRO A 270 19.56 3.04 -6.68
N LEU A 271 18.94 2.31 -5.75
CA LEU A 271 19.63 1.55 -4.71
C LEU A 271 19.06 0.14 -4.60
N CYS A 272 19.90 -0.87 -4.33
CA CYS A 272 19.38 -2.18 -3.98
C CYS A 272 18.58 -2.12 -2.67
N SER A 273 17.69 -3.08 -2.46
CA SER A 273 16.79 -3.10 -1.30
C SER A 273 17.53 -3.03 0.06
N GLY A 274 18.68 -3.70 0.18
CA GLY A 274 19.51 -3.67 1.39
C GLY A 274 20.12 -2.29 1.64
N CYS A 275 20.64 -1.64 0.61
CA CYS A 275 21.21 -0.30 0.70
C CYS A 275 20.17 0.77 1.01
N ASN A 276 19.02 0.73 0.32
CA ASN A 276 17.90 1.64 0.58
C ASN A 276 17.41 1.50 2.03
N SER A 277 17.19 0.26 2.49
CA SER A 277 16.80 0.00 3.88
C SER A 277 17.85 0.45 4.90
N ALA A 278 19.14 0.33 4.59
CA ALA A 278 20.22 0.76 5.48
C ALA A 278 20.32 2.28 5.60
N LYS A 279 20.09 3.02 4.49
CA LYS A 279 20.03 4.48 4.47
C LYS A 279 18.85 5.01 5.31
N ASN A 280 17.72 4.31 5.28
CA ASN A 280 16.52 4.63 6.06
C ASN A 280 16.05 6.08 5.78
N ASN A 281 15.83 6.90 6.81
CA ASN A 281 15.32 8.25 6.68
C ASN A 281 16.41 9.33 6.73
N ARG A 282 17.64 9.02 6.32
CA ARG A 282 18.80 9.92 6.40
C ARG A 282 19.31 10.26 5.01
N PHE A 283 19.81 11.47 4.82
CA PHE A 283 20.61 11.83 3.65
C PHE A 283 22.11 11.78 4.01
N THR A 284 22.94 11.48 3.01
CA THR A 284 24.41 11.58 3.06
C THR A 284 24.87 12.97 2.62
N LYS A 285 26.16 13.29 2.78
CA LYS A 285 26.75 14.52 2.22
C LYS A 285 26.56 14.59 0.70
N PHE A 286 26.71 13.46 0.01
CA PHE A 286 26.49 13.38 -1.43
C PHE A 286 25.05 13.72 -1.81
N ASP A 287 24.06 13.22 -1.04
CA ASP A 287 22.66 13.56 -1.24
C ASP A 287 22.42 15.07 -1.06
N VAL A 288 23.01 15.69 -0.03
CA VAL A 288 22.94 17.14 0.23
C VAL A 288 23.49 17.94 -0.95
N ASP A 289 24.66 17.57 -1.47
CA ASP A 289 25.26 18.27 -2.62
C ASP A 289 24.37 18.21 -3.85
N ARG A 290 23.77 17.04 -4.09
CA ARG A 290 22.82 16.86 -5.19
C ARG A 290 21.56 17.69 -5.01
N LEU A 291 21.01 17.75 -3.80
CA LEU A 291 19.84 18.58 -3.48
C LEU A 291 20.13 20.08 -3.66
N VAL A 292 21.30 20.55 -3.21
CA VAL A 292 21.73 21.94 -3.39
C VAL A 292 21.97 22.26 -4.87
N ALA A 293 22.53 21.32 -5.64
CA ALA A 293 22.72 21.49 -7.08
C ALA A 293 21.38 21.61 -7.82
N LEU A 294 20.41 20.77 -7.48
CA LEU A 294 19.04 20.83 -8.02
C LEU A 294 18.36 22.15 -7.66
N GLU A 295 18.46 22.59 -6.39
CA GLU A 295 17.92 23.89 -5.96
C GLU A 295 18.52 25.06 -6.74
N LYS A 296 19.84 25.03 -7.00
CA LYS A 296 20.52 26.03 -7.84
C LYS A 296 20.07 26.02 -9.31
N GLN A 297 19.55 24.90 -9.80
CA GLN A 297 18.95 24.78 -11.13
C GLN A 297 17.50 25.28 -11.17
N GLY A 298 16.95 25.74 -10.04
CA GLY A 298 15.58 26.22 -9.91
C GLY A 298 14.58 25.15 -9.52
N GLU A 299 15.03 23.94 -9.17
CA GLU A 299 14.16 22.85 -8.77
C GLU A 299 13.72 22.96 -7.30
N ILE A 300 12.45 22.67 -7.03
CA ILE A 300 11.91 22.64 -5.67
C ILE A 300 12.22 21.28 -5.04
N VAL A 301 13.17 21.27 -4.11
CA VAL A 301 13.63 20.02 -3.45
C VAL A 301 13.01 19.80 -2.06
N ILE A 302 12.61 20.88 -1.37
CA ILE A 302 12.10 20.88 0.01
C ILE A 302 10.69 21.47 0.04
N SER A 303 9.80 20.88 0.84
CA SER A 303 8.44 21.40 1.00
C SER A 303 8.47 22.76 1.71
N TRP A 304 7.46 23.59 1.46
CA TRP A 304 7.36 24.95 2.01
C TRP A 304 7.57 25.00 3.53
N HIS A 305 7.01 24.03 4.25
CA HIS A 305 7.03 23.96 5.72
C HIS A 305 8.38 23.53 6.32
N SER A 306 9.31 23.04 5.50
CA SER A 306 10.65 22.62 5.95
C SER A 306 11.77 23.42 5.31
N LYS A 307 11.42 24.42 4.47
CA LYS A 307 12.39 25.24 3.75
C LYS A 307 13.32 26.02 4.69
N TYR A 308 12.77 26.63 5.73
CA TYR A 308 13.56 27.43 6.66
C TYR A 308 14.68 26.64 7.34
N ILE A 309 14.37 25.47 7.91
CA ILE A 309 15.39 24.63 8.56
C ILE A 309 16.40 24.07 7.56
N TRP A 310 15.96 23.75 6.34
CA TRP A 310 16.87 23.34 5.27
C TRP A 310 17.87 24.44 4.92
N ASP A 311 17.39 25.67 4.75
CA ASP A 311 18.22 26.82 4.40
C ASP A 311 19.27 27.14 5.48
N LEU A 312 18.92 26.96 6.76
CA LEU A 312 19.86 27.10 7.89
C LEU A 312 20.96 26.02 7.90
N LEU A 313 20.63 24.79 7.52
CA LEU A 313 21.51 23.63 7.68
C LEU A 313 22.37 23.34 6.45
N LYS A 314 21.85 23.53 5.23
CA LYS A 314 22.43 23.00 3.99
C LYS A 314 23.87 23.45 3.72
N THR A 315 24.24 24.66 4.13
CA THR A 315 25.60 25.21 3.98
C THR A 315 26.56 24.79 5.10
N LYS A 316 26.05 24.18 6.17
CA LYS A 316 26.84 23.76 7.35
C LYS A 316 27.22 22.28 7.35
N ILE A 317 26.72 21.52 6.37
CA ILE A 317 26.92 20.07 6.27
C ILE A 317 28.17 19.80 5.43
N ASN A 318 29.27 19.36 6.04
CA ASN A 318 30.54 19.13 5.34
C ASN A 318 30.85 17.65 5.10
N ASN A 319 30.24 16.75 5.87
CA ASN A 319 30.49 15.31 5.83
C ASN A 319 29.23 14.52 6.30
N ASP A 320 29.30 13.20 6.27
CA ASP A 320 28.17 12.33 6.63
C ASP A 320 27.79 12.40 8.12
N ILE A 321 28.72 12.79 9.00
CA ILE A 321 28.43 13.00 10.42
C ILE A 321 27.52 14.23 10.58
N ASP A 322 27.85 15.33 9.90
CA ASP A 322 27.02 16.53 9.87
C ASP A 322 25.67 16.25 9.20
N ALA A 323 25.67 15.48 8.11
CA ALA A 323 24.46 15.11 7.39
C ALA A 323 23.50 14.29 8.27
N LYS A 324 24.04 13.35 9.06
CA LYS A 324 23.28 12.57 10.04
C LYS A 324 22.70 13.45 11.15
N LYS A 325 23.48 14.42 11.66
CA LYS A 325 22.99 15.38 12.66
C LYS A 325 21.86 16.24 12.08
N ALA A 326 22.07 16.83 10.91
CA ALA A 326 21.07 17.64 10.21
C ALA A 326 19.79 16.84 9.92
N SER A 327 19.92 15.58 9.47
CA SER A 327 18.77 14.68 9.29
C SER A 327 17.95 14.53 10.57
N SER A 328 18.60 14.44 11.73
CA SER A 328 17.89 14.34 13.02
C SER A 328 17.17 15.64 13.41
N VAL A 329 17.75 16.80 13.11
CA VAL A 329 17.14 18.11 13.39
C VAL A 329 15.92 18.30 12.50
N MET A 330 16.07 18.10 11.19
CA MET A 330 14.97 18.21 10.23
C MET A 330 13.84 17.25 10.55
N ALA A 331 14.14 16.02 11.01
CA ALA A 331 13.11 15.07 11.45
C ALA A 331 12.26 15.63 12.60
N LYS A 332 12.89 16.29 13.58
CA LYS A 332 12.19 16.88 14.74
C LYS A 332 11.36 18.10 14.35
N CYS A 333 11.90 18.96 13.48
CA CYS A 333 11.15 20.09 12.93
C CYS A 333 9.92 19.59 12.17
N HIS A 334 10.10 18.62 11.27
CA HIS A 334 9.02 18.05 10.48
C HIS A 334 7.92 17.40 11.34
N GLN A 335 8.30 16.70 12.41
CA GLN A 335 7.33 16.15 13.37
C GLN A 335 6.54 17.23 14.11
N ASN A 336 7.18 18.35 14.47
CA ASN A 336 6.49 19.51 15.04
C ASN A 336 5.53 20.15 14.04
N VAL A 337 5.93 20.27 12.78
CA VAL A 337 5.03 20.72 11.69
C VAL A 337 3.80 19.83 11.61
N LEU A 338 3.95 18.51 11.53
CA LEU A 338 2.81 17.59 11.47
C LEU A 338 1.90 17.70 12.70
N TYR A 339 2.46 17.97 13.87
CA TYR A 339 1.67 18.20 15.08
C TYR A 339 0.87 19.50 15.01
N ILE A 340 1.50 20.61 14.58
CA ILE A 340 0.82 21.90 14.36
C ILE A 340 -0.31 21.74 13.34
N LEU A 341 -0.07 21.06 12.22
CA LEU A 341 -1.11 20.79 11.22
C LEU A 341 -2.25 19.93 11.80
N SER A 342 -1.93 18.95 12.64
CA SER A 342 -2.93 18.14 13.36
C SER A 342 -3.81 19.00 14.28
N LEU A 343 -3.22 19.93 15.04
CA LEU A 343 -3.98 20.86 15.88
C LEU A 343 -4.86 21.79 15.05
N ILE A 344 -4.33 22.36 13.96
CA ILE A 344 -5.13 23.17 13.03
C ILE A 344 -6.31 22.38 12.48
N TYR A 345 -6.09 21.13 12.07
CA TYR A 345 -7.15 20.24 11.59
C TYR A 345 -8.22 20.01 12.66
N LYS A 346 -7.82 19.73 13.91
CA LYS A 346 -8.71 19.58 15.08
C LYS A 346 -9.60 20.81 15.27
N TYR A 347 -9.08 22.02 15.12
CA TYR A 347 -9.81 23.27 15.41
C TYR A 347 -10.60 23.85 14.24
N THR A 348 -10.21 23.57 13.01
CA THR A 348 -10.72 24.29 11.82
C THR A 348 -11.30 23.38 10.75
N GLY A 349 -11.11 22.07 10.86
CA GLY A 349 -11.50 21.13 9.81
C GLY A 349 -10.57 21.20 8.60
N ARG A 350 -11.10 20.85 7.43
CA ARG A 350 -10.28 20.54 6.24
C ARG A 350 -9.96 21.73 5.35
N ASP A 351 -10.84 22.72 5.31
CA ASP A 351 -10.92 23.69 4.21
C ASP A 351 -9.61 24.46 3.98
N PHE A 352 -8.97 24.93 5.05
CA PHE A 352 -7.69 25.64 4.94
C PHE A 352 -6.54 24.72 4.52
N LEU A 353 -6.44 23.54 5.12
CA LEU A 353 -5.32 22.62 4.89
C LEU A 353 -5.37 21.94 3.52
N LEU A 354 -6.56 21.81 2.92
CA LEU A 354 -6.72 21.25 1.56
C LEU A 354 -5.86 21.96 0.51
N ARG A 355 -5.51 23.23 0.74
CA ARG A 355 -4.67 24.05 -0.14
C ARG A 355 -3.27 23.49 -0.38
N TYR A 356 -2.76 22.66 0.53
CA TYR A 356 -1.39 22.13 0.48
C TYR A 356 -1.27 20.72 -0.11
N LEU A 357 -2.38 20.10 -0.51
CA LEU A 357 -2.40 18.68 -0.91
C LEU A 357 -2.33 18.47 -2.44
N HIS A 358 -2.50 19.49 -3.26
CA HIS A 358 -2.45 19.35 -4.72
C HIS A 358 -3.21 18.13 -5.30
N PRO A 359 -4.49 17.92 -4.95
CA PRO A 359 -5.26 16.76 -5.40
C PRO A 359 -5.39 16.67 -6.93
N GLU A 360 -5.16 17.77 -7.66
CA GLU A 360 -5.11 17.85 -9.12
C GLU A 360 -4.06 16.95 -9.76
N TYR A 361 -2.92 16.67 -9.10
CA TYR A 361 -1.89 15.78 -9.64
C TYR A 361 -2.41 14.37 -9.94
N SER A 362 -3.46 13.92 -9.22
CA SER A 362 -4.11 12.64 -9.50
C SER A 362 -4.73 12.55 -10.90
N MET A 363 -5.07 13.68 -11.52
CA MET A 363 -5.75 13.79 -12.81
C MET A 363 -4.79 13.80 -14.00
N VAL A 364 -3.52 13.49 -13.78
CA VAL A 364 -2.53 13.35 -14.86
C VAL A 364 -2.12 11.89 -15.01
N ASP A 365 -1.96 11.43 -16.24
CA ASP A 365 -1.26 10.19 -16.56
C ASP A 365 0.14 10.52 -17.08
N TYR A 366 1.14 9.90 -16.45
CA TYR A 366 2.53 10.07 -16.80
C TYR A 366 3.04 8.84 -17.52
N ARG A 367 3.77 9.07 -18.61
CA ARG A 367 4.55 8.05 -19.33
C ARG A 367 5.97 8.55 -19.47
N PHE A 368 6.88 7.60 -19.61
CA PHE A 368 8.30 7.87 -19.70
C PHE A 368 8.85 7.20 -20.95
N GLU A 369 9.69 7.93 -21.69
CA GLU A 369 10.47 7.41 -22.81
C GLU A 369 11.95 7.38 -22.42
N ASN A 370 12.71 6.43 -22.98
CA ASN A 370 14.14 6.27 -22.76
C ASN A 370 14.52 6.17 -21.27
N ILE A 371 13.80 5.32 -20.53
CA ILE A 371 14.06 5.13 -19.10
C ILE A 371 15.43 4.48 -18.93
N ASP A 372 16.36 5.24 -18.39
CA ASP A 372 17.60 4.77 -17.80
C ASP A 372 17.63 5.23 -16.34
N ILE A 373 17.48 4.28 -15.41
CA ILE A 373 17.39 4.60 -13.99
C ILE A 373 18.72 5.07 -13.38
N SER A 374 19.85 4.88 -14.08
CA SER A 374 21.13 5.49 -13.72
C SER A 374 21.25 6.95 -14.16
N HIS A 375 20.47 7.35 -15.18
CA HIS A 375 20.54 8.66 -15.83
C HIS A 375 19.16 9.29 -15.97
N LEU A 376 18.49 9.52 -14.84
CA LEU A 376 17.17 10.15 -14.81
C LEU A 376 17.15 11.59 -15.33
N ASP A 377 18.30 12.25 -15.45
CA ASP A 377 18.47 13.55 -16.11
C ASP A 377 18.07 13.52 -17.59
N ARG A 378 18.14 12.35 -18.24
CA ARG A 378 17.78 12.15 -19.65
C ARG A 378 16.32 11.72 -19.85
N LEU A 379 15.58 11.59 -18.76
CA LEU A 379 14.22 11.07 -18.76
C LEU A 379 13.27 12.02 -19.50
N LYS A 380 12.63 11.52 -20.55
CA LYS A 380 11.56 12.26 -21.22
C LYS A 380 10.21 11.92 -20.59
N ILE A 381 9.57 12.92 -19.99
CA ILE A 381 8.27 12.79 -19.32
C ILE A 381 7.16 13.24 -20.27
N ILE A 382 6.16 12.38 -20.46
CA ILE A 382 4.96 12.68 -21.23
C ILE A 382 3.78 12.74 -20.26
N ALA A 383 3.20 13.93 -20.12
CA ALA A 383 2.02 14.17 -19.30
C ALA A 383 0.77 14.22 -20.17
N LYS A 384 -0.30 13.54 -19.75
CA LYS A 384 -1.63 13.63 -20.37
C LYS A 384 -2.71 13.80 -19.31
N PRO A 385 -3.60 14.79 -19.41
CA PRO A 385 -4.79 14.85 -18.57
C PRO A 385 -5.59 13.56 -18.70
N LEU A 386 -5.99 12.98 -17.57
CA LEU A 386 -6.79 11.78 -17.50
C LEU A 386 -7.78 11.88 -16.35
N ASP A 387 -8.99 12.29 -16.69
CA ASP A 387 -10.13 12.26 -15.78
C ASP A 387 -10.88 10.93 -15.92
N SER A 388 -10.69 10.06 -14.94
CA SER A 388 -11.43 8.79 -14.88
C SER A 388 -11.98 8.58 -13.47
N LYS A 389 -13.04 7.77 -13.37
CA LYS A 389 -13.62 7.35 -12.08
C LYS A 389 -12.58 6.75 -11.13
N ASN A 390 -11.57 6.04 -11.67
CA ASN A 390 -10.50 5.48 -10.86
C ASN A 390 -9.55 6.57 -10.34
N LYS A 391 -9.23 7.59 -11.14
CA LYS A 391 -8.41 8.72 -10.69
C LYS A 391 -9.14 9.57 -9.64
N ARG A 392 -10.43 9.86 -9.83
CA ARG A 392 -11.29 10.53 -8.83
C ARG A 392 -11.36 9.77 -7.50
N LYS A 393 -11.58 8.46 -7.53
CA LYS A 393 -11.52 7.62 -6.31
C LYS A 393 -10.14 7.64 -5.65
N ASN A 394 -9.08 7.70 -6.45
CA ASN A 394 -7.73 7.78 -5.92
C ASN A 394 -7.46 9.12 -5.25
N GLN A 395 -7.98 10.22 -5.82
CA GLN A 395 -7.96 11.55 -5.25
C GLN A 395 -8.68 11.58 -3.89
N GLU A 396 -9.90 11.05 -3.81
CA GLU A 396 -10.66 10.94 -2.56
C GLU A 396 -9.90 10.12 -1.50
N ARG A 397 -9.32 8.99 -1.92
CA ARG A 397 -8.50 8.15 -1.04
C ARG A 397 -7.27 8.89 -0.55
N TYR A 398 -6.61 9.65 -1.41
CA TYR A 398 -5.45 10.46 -1.08
C TYR A 398 -5.79 11.48 0.01
N LEU A 399 -6.81 12.30 -0.22
CA LEU A 399 -7.27 13.30 0.73
C LEU A 399 -7.62 12.66 2.07
N ARG A 400 -8.38 11.55 2.04
CA ARG A 400 -8.73 10.82 3.26
C ARG A 400 -7.49 10.34 4.03
N ILE A 401 -6.51 9.72 3.36
CA ILE A 401 -5.29 9.23 4.02
C ILE A 401 -4.51 10.38 4.67
N ALA A 402 -4.36 11.52 3.99
CA ALA A 402 -3.63 12.67 4.53
C ALA A 402 -4.26 13.24 5.81
N PHE A 403 -5.59 13.32 5.87
CA PHE A 403 -6.30 13.80 7.07
C PHE A 403 -6.39 12.73 8.17
N ASP A 404 -6.63 11.47 7.81
CA ASP A 404 -6.60 10.36 8.77
C ASP A 404 -5.22 10.28 9.46
N SER A 405 -4.13 10.48 8.70
CA SER A 405 -2.79 10.47 9.27
C SER A 405 -2.52 11.62 10.22
N LEU A 406 -3.08 12.82 10.00
CA LEU A 406 -2.98 13.92 10.98
C LEU A 406 -3.71 13.56 12.27
N SER A 407 -4.96 13.08 12.15
CA SER A 407 -5.75 12.66 13.31
C SER A 407 -5.03 11.58 14.11
N ASP A 408 -4.48 10.57 13.43
CA ASP A 408 -3.70 9.50 14.06
C ASP A 408 -2.41 10.03 14.70
N PHE A 409 -1.77 11.03 14.09
CA PHE A 409 -0.52 11.60 14.59
C PHE A 409 -0.76 12.39 15.89
N GLY A 410 -1.81 13.21 15.95
CA GLY A 410 -2.14 14.01 17.14
C GLY A 410 -2.54 13.20 18.38
N VAL A 411 -3.00 11.96 18.21
CA VAL A 411 -3.41 11.08 19.33
C VAL A 411 -2.25 10.20 19.83
N LYS A 412 -1.21 9.98 19.02
CA LYS A 412 -0.10 9.08 19.38
C LYS A 412 0.83 9.74 20.38
N GLU A 413 0.92 9.17 21.58
CA GLU A 413 1.99 9.47 22.52
C GLU A 413 3.33 8.95 21.99
N ASN A 414 4.23 9.85 21.61
CA ASN A 414 5.60 9.50 21.24
C ASN A 414 6.59 10.05 22.26
N ARG A 415 6.98 9.20 23.22
CA ARG A 415 7.92 9.52 24.30
C ARG A 415 9.31 10.01 23.85
N LYS A 416 9.65 9.89 22.56
CA LYS A 416 10.95 10.34 22.01
C LYS A 416 10.92 11.74 21.39
N ASN A 417 9.73 12.32 21.19
CA ASN A 417 9.57 13.63 20.58
C ASN A 417 9.06 14.61 21.63
N TYR A 418 9.55 15.85 21.57
CA TYR A 418 8.94 16.97 22.26
C TYR A 418 8.28 17.87 21.20
N PHE A 419 7.12 18.41 21.57
CA PHE A 419 6.38 19.36 20.77
C PHE A 419 6.45 20.72 21.44
N LEU A 420 6.88 21.74 20.71
CA LEU A 420 7.04 23.11 21.25
C LEU A 420 5.72 23.89 21.26
N ILE A 421 4.77 23.47 20.43
CA ILE A 421 3.44 24.06 20.34
C ILE A 421 2.43 23.06 20.89
N ASP A 422 1.56 23.52 21.77
CA ASP A 422 0.42 22.76 22.28
C ASP A 422 -0.91 23.46 21.95
N GLU A 423 -2.00 22.92 22.48
CA GLU A 423 -3.35 23.45 22.28
C GLU A 423 -3.62 24.80 22.96
N ASN A 424 -2.73 25.29 23.82
CA ASN A 424 -2.85 26.57 24.51
C ASN A 424 -1.94 27.66 23.92
N SER A 425 -1.13 27.34 22.91
CA SER A 425 -0.25 28.30 22.24
C SER A 425 -1.04 29.45 21.60
N GLN A 426 -0.69 30.69 21.97
CA GLN A 426 -1.32 31.90 21.43
C GLN A 426 -1.06 32.04 19.92
N ASP A 427 0.15 31.77 19.45
CA ASP A 427 0.51 31.86 18.04
C ASP A 427 -0.32 30.88 17.18
N LEU A 428 -0.54 29.67 17.68
CA LEU A 428 -1.44 28.70 17.04
C LEU A 428 -2.88 29.22 17.00
N MET A 429 -3.37 29.79 18.12
CA MET A 429 -4.72 30.31 18.21
C MET A 429 -4.94 31.49 17.27
N ASP A 430 -3.93 32.32 17.00
CA ASP A 430 -3.99 33.40 16.02
C ASP A 430 -4.09 32.90 14.58
N VAL A 431 -3.42 31.78 14.25
CA VAL A 431 -3.61 31.07 12.99
C VAL A 431 -5.05 30.55 12.89
N VAL A 432 -5.53 29.84 13.91
CA VAL A 432 -6.88 29.27 13.98
C VAL A 432 -7.95 30.35 13.82
N LYS A 433 -7.79 31.49 14.49
CA LYS A 433 -8.70 32.64 14.39
C LYS A 433 -8.78 33.15 12.95
N SER A 434 -7.63 33.36 12.31
CA SER A 434 -7.55 33.84 10.93
C SER A 434 -8.23 32.85 9.96
N ILE A 435 -8.10 31.54 10.20
CA ILE A 435 -8.78 30.50 9.42
C ILE A 435 -10.30 30.57 9.62
N LYS A 436 -10.78 30.70 10.85
CA LYS A 436 -12.22 30.80 11.16
C LYS A 436 -12.85 32.06 10.55
N GLU A 437 -12.09 33.15 10.48
CA GLU A 437 -12.47 34.39 9.79
C GLU A 437 -12.34 34.31 8.26
N LYS A 438 -11.94 33.17 7.71
CA LYS A 438 -11.69 32.93 6.27
C LYS A 438 -10.62 33.84 5.65
N LYS A 439 -9.73 34.41 6.48
CA LYS A 439 -8.56 35.20 6.05
C LYS A 439 -7.39 34.28 5.75
N TYR A 440 -7.51 33.46 4.70
CA TYR A 440 -6.57 32.36 4.48
C TYR A 440 -5.14 32.78 4.12
N GLU A 441 -4.93 33.93 3.49
CA GLU A 441 -3.58 34.45 3.23
C GLU A 441 -2.90 34.92 4.54
N GLU A 442 -3.65 35.59 5.40
CA GLU A 442 -3.17 35.97 6.73
C GLU A 442 -2.85 34.72 7.58
N ALA A 443 -3.74 33.72 7.55
CA ALA A 443 -3.52 32.44 8.23
C ALA A 443 -2.28 31.70 7.71
N HIS A 444 -2.05 31.70 6.39
CA HIS A 444 -0.86 31.11 5.78
C HIS A 444 0.41 31.79 6.27
N ASN A 445 0.46 33.13 6.24
CA ASN A 445 1.62 33.89 6.69
C ASN A 445 1.90 33.66 8.18
N LYS A 446 0.88 33.67 9.04
CA LYS A 446 1.02 33.36 10.47
C LYS A 446 1.52 31.94 10.70
N LEU A 447 0.99 30.95 9.97
CA LEU A 447 1.45 29.56 10.05
C LEU A 447 2.91 29.42 9.63
N TYR A 448 3.31 30.10 8.55
CA TYR A 448 4.68 30.09 8.08
C TYR A 448 5.65 30.67 9.12
N ILE A 449 5.28 31.80 9.75
CA ILE A 449 6.06 32.41 10.83
C ILE A 449 6.18 31.45 12.02
N LEU A 450 5.07 30.88 12.48
CA LEU A 450 5.03 29.92 13.59
C LEU A 450 5.97 28.74 13.34
N ILE A 451 5.92 28.15 12.15
CA ILE A 451 6.78 27.02 11.76
C ILE A 451 8.26 27.42 11.77
N ASN A 452 8.60 28.62 11.32
CA ASN A 452 9.98 29.10 11.32
C ASN A 452 10.52 29.32 12.74
N VAL A 453 9.72 29.91 13.63
CA VAL A 453 10.07 30.09 15.05
C VAL A 453 10.34 28.74 15.71
N VAL A 454 9.43 27.79 15.56
CA VAL A 454 9.59 26.42 16.09
C VAL A 454 10.83 25.74 15.50
N SER A 455 11.08 25.91 14.21
CA SER A 455 12.26 25.34 13.54
C SER A 455 13.57 25.95 14.04
N GLN A 456 13.59 27.26 14.30
CA GLN A 456 14.73 27.97 14.85
C GLN A 456 15.05 27.49 16.27
N GLU A 457 14.04 27.37 17.13
CA GLU A 457 14.22 26.90 18.51
C GLU A 457 14.74 25.46 18.56
N ILE A 458 14.19 24.56 17.73
CA ILE A 458 14.70 23.18 17.62
C ILE A 458 16.14 23.18 17.12
N TYR A 459 16.48 24.03 16.14
CA TYR A 459 17.84 24.16 15.64
C TYR A 459 18.82 24.60 16.75
N GLU A 460 18.46 25.58 17.57
CA GLU A 460 19.29 26.04 18.70
C GLU A 460 19.50 24.93 19.74
N ILE A 461 18.43 24.23 20.14
CA ILE A 461 18.47 23.13 21.11
C ILE A 461 19.30 21.95 20.59
N GLU A 462 19.05 21.53 19.36
CA GLU A 462 19.56 20.25 18.85
C GLU A 462 20.88 20.37 18.10
N TYR A 463 21.11 21.51 17.46
CA TYR A 463 22.26 21.71 16.59
C TYR A 463 23.34 22.59 17.21
N GLU A 464 22.96 23.65 17.94
CA GLU A 464 23.95 24.56 18.53
C GLU A 464 24.38 24.12 19.93
N GLN A 465 23.45 23.97 20.88
CA GLN A 465 23.78 23.61 22.26
C GLN A 465 24.49 22.26 22.37
N LYS A 466 24.06 21.25 21.59
CA LYS A 466 24.73 19.93 21.54
C LYS A 466 26.09 19.95 20.86
N ARG A 467 26.38 20.94 20.00
CA ARG A 467 27.69 21.09 19.37
C ARG A 467 28.72 21.64 20.36
N TYR A 468 28.31 22.53 21.26
CA TYR A 468 29.19 23.04 22.33
C TYR A 468 29.51 21.99 23.40
N SER A 469 28.52 21.21 23.84
CA SER A 469 28.77 20.14 24.83
C SER A 469 29.66 19.02 24.29
N THR A 470 29.61 18.73 22.98
CA THR A 470 30.50 17.73 22.38
C THR A 470 31.94 18.24 22.25
N LYS A 471 32.16 19.54 21.98
CA LYS A 471 33.51 20.12 21.89
C LYS A 471 34.23 20.14 23.24
N LEU A 472 33.52 20.47 24.33
CA LEU A 472 34.08 20.52 25.69
C LEU A 472 34.56 19.14 26.20
N ASN A 473 34.06 18.04 25.64
CA ASN A 473 34.46 16.67 26.03
C ASN A 473 35.62 16.10 25.19
N PHE A 474 36.14 16.82 24.19
CA PHE A 474 37.31 16.38 23.41
C PHE A 474 38.59 17.14 23.79
N ASP A 475 38.48 18.21 24.59
CA ASP A 475 39.60 19.00 25.09
C ASP A 475 39.94 18.68 26.58
N SER A 476 39.51 17.51 27.07
CA SER A 476 39.78 17.01 28.44
C SER A 476 40.57 15.71 28.45
#